data_AF-A0A529T5D3-F1
#
_entry.id   AF-A0A529T5D3-F1
#
_cell.length_a   1.000
_cell.length_b   1.000
_cell.length_c   1.000
_cell.angle_alpha   90.00
_cell.angle_beta   90.00
_cell.angle_gamma   90.00
#
_symmetry.space_group_name_H-M   'P 1'
#
loop_
_entity.id
_entity.type
_entity.pdbx_description
1 polymer ?
#
loop_
_entity_poly.entity_id
_entity_poly.type
_entity_poly.pdbx_seq_one_letter_code
_entity_poly.pdbx_strand_id
1 'polypeptide(L)'
;TSRAMPLLYVNDMAKSIGMESDPDLHQRIQDAIYKVLSYQSSSGSFGLWGPGSGDLWLDAYVSEFLTRAREEKYDVPALAMNQALNNLQNSLGYDQDVQDKGSDIAYALYVLARNKKASIGDLRYYADTQLEAFSSPMAVAQLAASLALYGDTQRSESTFQTALRLAQSETDYDWYRSDYGSRLRDGAAILALAAESKPVPSIMPQLIKLVGVARADARWTSTQDESWMLLAARALKEGNDSITLSVNGAPHSGGYSDQVAGGDLVDSPLTIANTGATPLQAVVTAVAAPVDPLPAGGDGFTIDRTYYKLDGTEANVTEAKQNERYVVVLKIYEQN
;
A
#
# COMPACT_ATOMS: atom_id res chain seq x y z
N THR A 1 9.97 -3.51 0.77
CA THR A 1 9.49 -2.13 0.96
C THR A 1 8.02 -2.07 1.36
N SER A 2 7.12 -2.78 0.68
CA SER A 2 5.66 -2.66 0.94
C SER A 2 5.20 -3.06 2.34
N ARG A 3 5.93 -3.96 3.02
CA ARG A 3 5.68 -4.24 4.45
C ARG A 3 6.21 -3.15 5.38
N ALA A 4 7.21 -2.37 4.97
CA ALA A 4 7.89 -1.39 5.81
C ALA A 4 7.24 0.00 5.75
N MET A 5 6.73 0.39 4.57
CA MET A 5 5.99 1.64 4.36
C MET A 5 4.86 1.86 5.38
N PRO A 6 3.92 0.91 5.58
CA PRO A 6 2.87 1.09 6.58
C PRO A 6 3.42 1.16 8.01
N LEU A 7 4.47 0.39 8.32
CA LEU A 7 5.05 0.34 9.67
C LEU A 7 5.56 1.70 10.15
N LEU A 8 5.99 2.60 9.25
CA LEU A 8 6.37 3.97 9.58
C LEU A 8 5.33 4.69 10.45
N TYR A 9 4.06 4.31 10.32
CA TYR A 9 2.93 5.04 10.90
C TYR A 9 2.07 4.20 11.85
N VAL A 10 2.39 2.91 12.03
CA VAL A 10 1.58 1.99 12.86
C VAL A 10 1.50 2.46 14.31
N ASN A 11 2.62 2.85 14.93
CA ASN A 11 2.59 3.31 16.33
C ASN A 11 1.79 4.62 16.51
N ASP A 12 1.81 5.53 15.52
CA ASP A 12 0.98 6.74 15.55
C ASP A 12 -0.52 6.40 15.51
N MET A 13 -0.89 5.40 14.71
CA MET A 13 -2.27 4.94 14.59
C MET A 13 -2.72 4.14 15.80
N ALA A 14 -1.89 3.21 16.27
CA ALA A 14 -2.18 2.35 17.43
C ALA A 14 -2.55 3.19 18.66
N LYS A 15 -1.74 4.21 18.97
CA LYS A 15 -2.00 5.14 20.08
C LYS A 15 -3.35 5.85 19.98
N SER A 16 -3.81 6.18 18.77
CA SER A 16 -5.11 6.88 18.59
C SER A 16 -6.33 6.00 18.65
N ILE A 17 -6.17 4.68 18.56
CA ILE A 17 -7.28 3.73 18.59
C ILE A 17 -7.24 2.84 19.84
N GLY A 18 -6.37 3.16 20.79
CA GLY A 18 -6.24 2.46 22.07
C GLY A 18 -5.41 1.17 22.02
N MET A 19 -4.68 0.91 20.93
CA MET A 19 -3.80 -0.25 20.81
C MET A 19 -2.43 0.02 21.44
N GLU A 20 -1.83 -1.02 22.01
CA GLU A 20 -0.48 -0.96 22.57
C GLU A 20 0.55 -0.63 21.50
N SER A 21 1.48 0.26 21.84
CA SER A 21 2.60 0.63 20.95
C SER A 21 3.63 -0.49 20.98
N ASP A 22 4.10 -0.92 19.80
CA ASP A 22 5.13 -1.94 19.74
C ASP A 22 6.52 -1.30 20.00
N PRO A 23 7.24 -1.72 21.06
CA PRO A 23 8.50 -1.10 21.47
C PRO A 23 9.65 -1.37 20.50
N ASP A 24 9.60 -2.49 19.77
CA ASP A 24 10.65 -2.90 18.82
C ASP A 24 10.38 -2.40 17.39
N LEU A 25 9.28 -1.66 17.18
CA LEU A 25 8.90 -1.13 15.87
C LEU A 25 9.99 -0.24 15.27
N HIS A 26 10.59 0.65 16.06
CA HIS A 26 11.60 1.56 15.56
C HIS A 26 12.80 0.80 14.97
N GLN A 27 13.34 -0.18 15.70
CA GLN A 27 14.48 -0.98 15.24
C GLN A 27 14.12 -1.78 13.98
N ARG A 28 12.94 -2.41 13.94
CA ARG A 28 12.51 -3.19 12.76
C ARG A 28 12.36 -2.33 11.51
N ILE A 29 11.90 -1.08 11.66
CA ILE A 29 11.84 -0.12 10.55
C ILE A 29 13.25 0.30 10.12
N GLN A 30 14.14 0.60 11.08
CA GLN A 30 15.52 0.96 10.77
C GLN A 30 16.25 -0.17 10.02
N ASP A 31 16.06 -1.42 10.45
CA ASP A 31 16.59 -2.60 9.76
C ASP A 31 15.99 -2.77 8.36
N ALA A 32 14.70 -2.49 8.19
CA ALA A 32 14.04 -2.54 6.90
C ALA A 32 14.57 -1.47 5.93
N ILE A 33 14.88 -0.26 6.43
CA ILE A 33 15.54 0.80 5.66
C ILE A 33 16.90 0.31 5.16
N TYR A 34 17.75 -0.20 6.04
CA TYR A 34 19.07 -0.70 5.66
C TYR A 34 18.99 -1.90 4.70
N LYS A 35 18.01 -2.79 4.89
CA LYS A 35 17.77 -3.90 3.96
C LYS A 35 17.38 -3.41 2.57
N VAL A 36 16.48 -2.44 2.47
CA VAL A 36 16.08 -1.88 1.16
C VAL A 36 17.25 -1.17 0.49
N LEU A 37 18.06 -0.43 1.25
CA LEU A 37 19.28 0.21 0.74
C LEU A 37 20.33 -0.80 0.26
N SER A 38 20.36 -2.02 0.82
CA SER A 38 21.24 -3.09 0.32
C SER A 38 20.87 -3.56 -1.10
N TYR A 39 19.68 -3.22 -1.60
CA TYR A 39 19.24 -3.51 -2.96
C TYR A 39 19.44 -2.33 -3.91
N GLN A 40 20.07 -1.24 -3.45
CA GLN A 40 20.41 -0.11 -4.28
C GLN A 40 21.63 -0.43 -5.15
N SER A 41 21.54 -0.14 -6.44
CA SER A 41 22.64 -0.22 -7.40
C SER A 41 23.55 1.01 -7.33
N SER A 42 24.68 0.96 -8.03
CA SER A 42 25.58 2.12 -8.14
C SER A 42 24.97 3.31 -8.91
N SER A 43 23.97 3.08 -9.76
CA SER A 43 23.23 4.14 -10.45
C SER A 43 22.14 4.77 -9.59
N GLY A 44 21.82 4.18 -8.43
CA GLY A 44 20.78 4.65 -7.51
C GLY A 44 19.41 3.97 -7.68
N SER A 45 19.27 3.09 -8.67
CA SER A 45 18.08 2.23 -8.87
C SER A 45 18.04 1.07 -7.88
N PHE A 46 16.92 0.35 -7.82
CA PHE A 46 16.66 -0.76 -6.92
C PHE A 46 16.26 -2.01 -7.70
N GLY A 47 16.61 -3.18 -7.15
CA GLY A 47 16.11 -4.47 -7.63
C GLY A 47 15.21 -5.16 -6.60
N LEU A 48 14.42 -6.13 -7.07
CA LEU A 48 13.48 -6.88 -6.22
C LEU A 48 14.17 -7.76 -5.17
N TRP A 49 15.31 -8.36 -5.52
CA TRP A 49 16.00 -9.37 -4.70
C TRP A 49 17.46 -9.02 -4.38
N GLY A 50 17.93 -7.87 -4.85
CA GLY A 50 19.33 -7.42 -4.75
C GLY A 50 19.54 -6.16 -5.59
N PRO A 51 20.78 -5.66 -5.69
CA PRO A 51 21.11 -4.54 -6.57
C PRO A 51 20.64 -4.79 -8.02
N GLY A 52 19.83 -3.87 -8.56
CA GLY A 52 19.22 -4.02 -9.88
C GLY A 52 18.74 -2.70 -10.47
N SER A 53 18.19 -2.76 -11.67
CA SER A 53 17.65 -1.61 -12.41
C SER A 53 16.52 -2.06 -13.34
N GLY A 54 15.80 -1.10 -13.93
CA GLY A 54 14.84 -1.35 -15.01
C GLY A 54 13.37 -1.27 -14.61
N ASP A 55 13.06 -0.95 -13.36
CA ASP A 55 11.69 -0.75 -12.86
C ASP A 55 11.59 0.64 -12.21
N LEU A 56 11.18 1.63 -13.00
CA LEU A 56 11.07 3.02 -12.55
C LEU A 56 9.97 3.19 -11.50
N TRP A 57 8.89 2.42 -11.61
CA TRP A 57 7.83 2.40 -10.61
C TRP A 57 8.36 1.95 -9.24
N LEU A 58 9.10 0.83 -9.21
CA LEU A 58 9.74 0.33 -7.99
C LEU A 58 10.76 1.33 -7.44
N ASP A 59 11.57 1.94 -8.30
CA ASP A 59 12.53 2.98 -7.92
C ASP A 59 11.83 4.16 -7.22
N ALA A 60 10.70 4.60 -7.78
CA ALA A 60 9.88 5.66 -7.19
C ALA A 60 9.27 5.22 -5.86
N TYR A 61 8.67 4.03 -5.79
CA TYR A 61 8.06 3.47 -4.58
C TYR A 61 9.06 3.37 -3.42
N VAL A 62 10.26 2.85 -3.69
CA VAL A 62 11.34 2.76 -2.70
C VAL A 62 11.80 4.16 -2.27
N SER A 63 11.96 5.08 -3.22
CA SER A 63 12.39 6.45 -2.94
C SER A 63 11.33 7.22 -2.12
N GLU A 64 10.04 6.95 -2.30
CA GLU A 64 8.98 7.49 -1.45
C GLU A 64 9.11 6.98 -0.02
N PHE A 65 9.29 5.67 0.17
CA PHE A 65 9.50 5.08 1.48
C PHE A 65 10.69 5.71 2.22
N LEU A 66 11.82 5.89 1.53
CA LEU A 66 13.01 6.54 2.10
C LEU A 66 12.76 8.02 2.41
N THR A 67 11.99 8.73 1.58
CA THR A 67 11.58 10.12 1.83
C THR A 67 10.76 10.22 3.12
N ARG A 68 9.72 9.40 3.24
CA ARG A 68 8.84 9.37 4.41
C ARG A 68 9.56 8.92 5.68
N ALA A 69 10.48 7.96 5.57
CA ALA A 69 11.33 7.55 6.69
C ALA A 69 12.15 8.73 7.24
N ARG A 70 12.70 9.59 6.37
CA ARG A 70 13.40 10.82 6.81
C ARG A 70 12.47 11.85 7.44
N GLU A 71 11.26 11.99 6.91
CA GLU A 71 10.23 12.87 7.49
C GLU A 71 9.92 12.44 8.95
N GLU A 72 9.81 11.13 9.18
CA GLU A 72 9.62 10.48 10.48
C GLU A 72 10.92 10.29 11.29
N LYS A 73 12.02 10.95 10.88
CA LYS A 73 13.30 11.03 11.61
C LYS A 73 14.09 9.72 11.74
N TYR A 74 13.83 8.73 10.89
CA TYR A 74 14.73 7.57 10.74
C TYR A 74 16.04 7.95 10.06
N ASP A 75 17.09 7.15 10.32
CA ASP A 75 18.38 7.33 9.66
C ASP A 75 18.33 6.78 8.24
N VAL A 76 18.39 7.69 7.26
CA VAL A 76 18.55 7.37 5.84
C VAL A 76 19.81 8.09 5.33
N PRO A 77 20.85 7.35 4.93
CA PRO A 77 22.09 7.94 4.44
C PRO A 77 21.87 8.93 3.30
N ALA A 78 22.36 10.16 3.47
CA ALA A 78 22.13 11.26 2.52
C ALA A 78 22.66 10.96 1.11
N LEU A 79 23.80 10.26 1.00
CA LEU A 79 24.38 9.86 -0.29
C LEU A 79 23.43 8.92 -1.04
N ALA A 80 22.96 7.86 -0.37
CA ALA A 80 22.03 6.88 -0.94
C ALA A 80 20.71 7.54 -1.39
N MET A 81 20.17 8.43 -0.56
CA MET A 81 18.96 9.19 -0.90
C MET A 81 19.17 10.10 -2.12
N ASN A 82 20.30 10.81 -2.19
CA ASN A 82 20.61 11.66 -3.34
C ASN A 82 20.79 10.85 -4.62
N GLN A 83 21.42 9.67 -4.56
CA GLN A 83 21.55 8.77 -5.70
C GLN A 83 20.19 8.27 -6.19
N ALA A 84 19.29 7.88 -5.28
CA ALA A 84 17.95 7.45 -5.63
C ALA A 84 17.16 8.56 -6.34
N LEU A 85 17.19 9.79 -5.81
CA LEU A 85 16.50 10.93 -6.42
C LEU A 85 17.11 11.31 -7.78
N ASN A 86 18.45 11.25 -7.91
CA ASN A 86 19.10 11.53 -9.19
C ASN A 86 18.77 10.46 -10.24
N ASN A 87 18.64 9.18 -9.84
CA ASN A 87 18.18 8.11 -10.72
C ASN A 87 16.78 8.42 -11.28
N LEU A 88 15.83 8.83 -10.43
CA LEU A 88 14.48 9.23 -10.88
C LEU A 88 14.53 10.41 -11.86
N GLN A 89 15.32 11.45 -11.56
CA GLN A 89 15.47 12.60 -12.46
C GLN A 89 16.05 12.20 -13.82
N ASN A 90 17.07 11.35 -13.82
CA ASN A 90 17.71 10.88 -15.04
C ASN A 90 16.74 10.05 -15.87
N SER A 91 15.99 9.13 -15.26
CA SER A 91 15.01 8.29 -15.95
C SER A 91 13.92 9.12 -16.63
N LEU A 92 13.38 10.14 -15.97
CA LEU A 92 12.41 11.07 -16.57
C LEU A 92 12.97 11.89 -17.75
N GLY A 93 14.29 12.09 -17.80
CA GLY A 93 14.95 12.76 -18.91
C GLY A 93 15.01 11.91 -20.19
N TYR A 94 14.93 10.59 -20.06
CA TYR A 94 14.99 9.64 -21.20
C TYR A 94 13.61 9.13 -21.61
N ASP A 95 12.64 9.14 -20.71
CA ASP A 95 11.35 8.47 -20.87
C ASP A 95 10.20 9.47 -20.86
N GLN A 96 9.63 9.73 -22.04
CA GLN A 96 8.51 10.67 -22.22
C GLN A 96 7.25 9.99 -22.78
N ASP A 97 7.26 8.66 -22.88
CA ASP A 97 6.11 7.91 -23.37
C ASP A 97 5.07 7.73 -22.24
N VAL A 98 4.21 8.73 -22.11
CA VAL A 98 3.14 8.74 -21.10
C VAL A 98 2.13 7.62 -21.34
N GLN A 99 1.91 7.19 -22.58
CA GLN A 99 0.90 6.18 -22.89
C GLN A 99 1.25 4.84 -22.25
N ASP A 100 2.52 4.44 -22.37
CA ASP A 100 2.99 3.15 -21.85
C ASP A 100 3.51 3.25 -20.41
N LYS A 101 4.01 4.43 -19.98
CA LYS A 101 4.72 4.59 -18.69
C LYS A 101 4.20 5.72 -17.82
N GLY A 102 2.95 6.14 -18.03
CA GLY A 102 2.32 7.20 -17.26
C GLY A 102 2.39 6.96 -15.75
N SER A 103 2.16 5.73 -15.29
CA SER A 103 2.25 5.38 -13.86
C SER A 103 3.65 5.62 -13.27
N ASP A 104 4.68 5.21 -13.99
CA ASP A 104 6.08 5.34 -13.58
C ASP A 104 6.50 6.82 -13.53
N ILE A 105 6.14 7.55 -14.60
CA ILE A 105 6.44 8.98 -14.76
C ILE A 105 5.76 9.79 -13.64
N ALA A 106 4.47 9.57 -13.42
CA ALA A 106 3.71 10.30 -12.40
C ALA A 106 4.26 10.05 -10.99
N TYR A 107 4.65 8.80 -10.69
CA TYR A 107 5.19 8.46 -9.39
C TYR A 107 6.57 9.09 -9.17
N ALA A 108 7.46 8.98 -10.16
CA ALA A 108 8.77 9.63 -10.09
C ALA A 108 8.63 11.15 -9.90
N LEU A 109 7.72 11.80 -10.65
CA LEU A 109 7.42 13.23 -10.50
C LEU A 109 6.92 13.56 -9.09
N TYR A 110 6.04 12.75 -8.50
CA TYR A 110 5.54 12.95 -7.14
C TYR A 110 6.64 12.87 -6.09
N VAL A 111 7.49 11.84 -6.16
CA VAL A 111 8.60 11.70 -5.22
C VAL A 111 9.60 12.84 -5.36
N LEU A 112 9.89 13.26 -6.59
CA LEU A 112 10.73 14.43 -6.85
C LEU A 112 10.08 15.71 -6.34
N ALA A 113 8.78 15.89 -6.50
CA ALA A 113 8.05 17.05 -6.02
C ALA A 113 8.09 17.13 -4.48
N ARG A 114 7.86 16.01 -3.79
CA ARG A 114 7.95 15.92 -2.32
C ARG A 114 9.35 16.24 -1.80
N ASN A 115 10.37 15.94 -2.60
CA ASN A 115 11.77 16.30 -2.34
C ASN A 115 12.22 17.64 -2.95
N LYS A 116 11.29 18.48 -3.43
CA LYS A 116 11.55 19.82 -4.02
C LYS A 116 12.52 19.80 -5.22
N LYS A 117 12.45 18.74 -6.01
CA LYS A 117 13.35 18.43 -7.12
C LYS A 117 12.65 18.34 -8.47
N ALA A 118 11.32 18.37 -8.51
CA ALA A 118 10.55 18.40 -9.75
C ALA A 118 10.49 19.81 -10.36
N SER A 119 10.39 19.87 -11.68
CA SER A 119 10.08 21.10 -12.42
C SER A 119 8.58 21.38 -12.36
N ILE A 120 8.18 22.55 -11.85
CA ILE A 120 6.76 22.95 -11.84
C ILE A 120 6.20 23.13 -13.26
N GLY A 121 7.07 23.47 -14.23
CA GLY A 121 6.69 23.57 -15.65
C GLY A 121 6.24 22.22 -16.19
N ASP A 122 6.97 21.15 -15.86
CA ASP A 122 6.68 19.79 -16.31
C ASP A 122 5.38 19.29 -15.68
N LEU A 123 5.18 19.54 -14.38
CA LEU A 123 3.93 19.19 -13.68
C LEU A 123 2.71 19.86 -14.33
N ARG A 124 2.83 21.15 -14.69
CA ARG A 124 1.77 21.88 -15.41
C ARG A 124 1.56 21.35 -16.82
N TYR A 125 2.63 21.03 -17.55
CA TYR A 125 2.54 20.44 -18.87
C TYR A 125 1.77 19.11 -18.84
N TYR A 126 2.13 18.20 -17.93
CA TYR A 126 1.43 16.93 -17.79
C TYR A 126 -0.03 17.13 -17.40
N ALA A 127 -0.33 18.02 -16.45
CA ALA A 127 -1.70 18.27 -16.01
C ALA A 127 -2.58 18.98 -17.04
N ASP A 128 -2.02 19.89 -17.85
CA ASP A 128 -2.79 20.72 -18.77
C ASP A 128 -2.84 20.11 -20.19
N THR A 129 -1.85 19.29 -20.58
CA THR A 129 -1.65 18.85 -21.99
C THR A 129 -1.67 17.34 -22.17
N GLN A 130 -1.14 16.56 -21.23
CA GLN A 130 -0.98 15.11 -21.37
C GLN A 130 -1.86 14.31 -20.41
N LEU A 131 -2.75 14.97 -19.68
CA LEU A 131 -3.48 14.33 -18.56
C LEU A 131 -4.32 13.13 -19.02
N GLU A 132 -4.90 13.22 -20.21
CA GLU A 132 -5.72 12.16 -20.81
C GLU A 132 -4.91 10.92 -21.23
N ALA A 133 -3.59 11.04 -21.36
CA ALA A 133 -2.72 9.89 -21.64
C ALA A 133 -2.40 9.05 -20.39
N PHE A 134 -2.69 9.55 -19.17
CA PHE A 134 -2.54 8.76 -17.95
C PHE A 134 -3.79 7.90 -17.74
N SER A 135 -3.61 6.58 -17.85
CA SER A 135 -4.68 5.58 -17.67
C SER A 135 -4.90 5.16 -16.21
N SER A 136 -3.94 5.38 -15.32
CA SER A 136 -4.03 5.02 -13.89
C SER A 136 -4.62 6.16 -13.04
N PRO A 137 -5.70 5.92 -12.28
CA PRO A 137 -6.24 6.89 -11.33
C PRO A 137 -5.21 7.36 -10.29
N MET A 138 -4.36 6.45 -9.80
CA MET A 138 -3.30 6.79 -8.85
C MET A 138 -2.26 7.72 -9.48
N ALA A 139 -1.85 7.47 -10.73
CA ALA A 139 -0.90 8.32 -11.45
C ALA A 139 -1.43 9.76 -11.58
N VAL A 140 -2.70 9.91 -11.94
CA VAL A 140 -3.35 11.23 -12.01
C VAL A 140 -3.38 11.92 -10.64
N ALA A 141 -3.66 11.20 -9.56
CA ALA A 141 -3.62 11.77 -8.20
C ALA A 141 -2.20 12.13 -7.73
N GLN A 142 -1.17 11.41 -8.15
CA GLN A 142 0.22 11.75 -7.88
C GLN A 142 0.62 13.07 -8.54
N LEU A 143 0.19 13.33 -9.77
CA LEU A 143 0.35 14.63 -10.42
C LEU A 143 -0.39 15.73 -9.65
N ALA A 144 -1.64 15.47 -9.22
CA ALA A 144 -2.43 16.41 -8.44
C ALA A 144 -1.76 16.78 -7.11
N ALA A 145 -1.23 15.79 -6.39
CA ALA A 145 -0.50 15.98 -5.14
C ALA A 145 0.83 16.73 -5.37
N SER A 146 1.52 16.46 -6.47
CA SER A 146 2.74 17.18 -6.87
C SER A 146 2.46 18.67 -7.08
N LEU A 147 1.36 19.01 -7.74
CA LEU A 147 0.91 20.39 -7.92
C LEU A 147 0.58 21.07 -6.58
N ALA A 148 -0.08 20.36 -5.65
CA ALA A 148 -0.37 20.86 -4.31
C ALA A 148 0.90 21.16 -3.51
N LEU A 149 1.92 20.29 -3.59
CA LEU A 149 3.22 20.49 -2.92
C LEU A 149 3.93 21.78 -3.37
N TYR A 150 3.64 22.26 -4.58
CA TYR A 150 4.18 23.50 -5.14
C TYR A 150 3.21 24.69 -5.03
N GLY A 151 2.05 24.49 -4.40
CA GLY A 151 1.04 25.52 -4.18
C GLY A 151 0.15 25.84 -5.39
N ASP A 152 0.14 25.01 -6.44
CA ASP A 152 -0.78 25.18 -7.58
C ASP A 152 -2.14 24.54 -7.27
N THR A 153 -2.86 25.17 -6.35
CA THR A 153 -4.08 24.61 -5.73
C THR A 153 -5.22 24.41 -6.72
N GLN A 154 -5.36 25.30 -7.71
CA GLN A 154 -6.42 25.22 -8.71
C GLN A 154 -6.24 24.01 -9.63
N ARG A 155 -5.02 23.83 -10.17
CA ARG A 155 -4.73 22.65 -11.00
C ARG A 155 -4.85 21.37 -10.18
N SER A 156 -4.27 21.36 -8.98
CA SER A 156 -4.37 20.23 -8.06
C SER A 156 -5.81 19.76 -7.85
N GLU A 157 -6.74 20.67 -7.52
CA GLU A 157 -8.17 20.36 -7.36
C GLU A 157 -8.76 19.74 -8.64
N SER A 158 -8.55 20.35 -9.80
CA SER A 158 -9.08 19.81 -11.07
C SER A 158 -8.49 18.45 -11.42
N THR A 159 -7.20 18.23 -11.17
CA THR A 159 -6.51 16.97 -11.44
C THR A 159 -6.99 15.87 -10.50
N PHE A 160 -7.21 16.17 -9.21
CA PHE A 160 -7.83 15.23 -8.27
C PHE A 160 -9.25 14.84 -8.69
N GLN A 161 -10.06 15.80 -9.17
CA GLN A 161 -11.39 15.50 -9.71
C GLN A 161 -11.31 14.56 -10.92
N THR A 162 -10.30 14.71 -11.78
CA THR A 162 -10.04 13.78 -12.90
C THR A 162 -9.65 12.39 -12.39
N ALA A 163 -8.77 12.28 -11.38
CA ALA A 163 -8.42 11.00 -10.77
C ALA A 163 -9.65 10.25 -10.23
N LEU A 164 -10.56 10.96 -9.53
CA LEU A 164 -11.80 10.38 -9.04
C LEU A 164 -12.69 9.87 -10.19
N ARG A 165 -12.87 10.66 -11.26
CA ARG A 165 -13.68 10.23 -12.41
C ARG A 165 -13.11 8.98 -13.07
N LEU A 166 -11.79 8.91 -13.20
CA LEU A 166 -11.09 7.75 -13.75
C LEU A 166 -11.32 6.51 -12.86
N ALA A 167 -11.12 6.64 -11.55
CA ALA A 167 -11.38 5.56 -10.58
C ALA A 167 -12.84 5.07 -10.57
N GLN A 168 -13.80 5.97 -10.84
CA GLN A 168 -15.21 5.61 -10.94
C GLN A 168 -15.57 4.89 -12.25
N SER A 169 -14.79 5.13 -13.31
CA SER A 169 -14.99 4.51 -14.63
C SER A 169 -14.35 3.12 -14.76
N GLU A 170 -13.35 2.81 -13.92
CA GLU A 170 -12.77 1.46 -13.85
C GLU A 170 -13.83 0.46 -13.38
N THR A 171 -14.23 -0.43 -14.29
CA THR A 171 -15.25 -1.46 -14.06
C THR A 171 -14.68 -2.88 -14.11
N ASP A 172 -13.62 -3.10 -14.90
CA ASP A 172 -12.97 -4.41 -15.06
C ASP A 172 -11.69 -4.53 -14.22
N TYR A 173 -11.41 -5.76 -13.76
CA TYR A 173 -10.16 -6.10 -13.07
C TYR A 173 -9.10 -6.47 -14.12
N ASP A 174 -8.07 -5.64 -14.26
CA ASP A 174 -6.93 -5.93 -15.14
C ASP A 174 -5.83 -6.66 -14.36
N TRP A 175 -5.64 -7.95 -14.67
CA TRP A 175 -4.64 -8.82 -14.05
C TRP A 175 -3.20 -8.52 -14.50
N TYR A 176 -3.00 -7.73 -15.56
CA TYR A 176 -1.69 -7.53 -16.20
C TYR A 176 -1.11 -6.12 -15.98
N ARG A 177 -1.64 -5.36 -15.03
CA ARG A 177 -1.12 -4.03 -14.71
C ARG A 177 0.34 -4.11 -14.23
N SER A 178 1.21 -3.37 -14.92
CA SER A 178 2.63 -3.25 -14.56
C SER A 178 2.88 -2.47 -13.26
N ASP A 179 1.89 -1.70 -12.82
CA ASP A 179 1.99 -0.83 -11.64
C ASP A 179 1.65 -1.53 -10.33
N TYR A 180 1.43 -2.85 -10.30
CA TYR A 180 0.99 -3.60 -9.12
C TYR A 180 -0.33 -3.07 -8.50
N GLY A 181 -1.16 -2.42 -9.31
CA GLY A 181 -2.37 -1.71 -8.88
C GLY A 181 -3.62 -2.59 -8.75
N SER A 182 -4.62 -2.03 -8.07
CA SER A 182 -5.99 -2.57 -7.97
C SER A 182 -6.94 -1.39 -7.77
N ARG A 183 -8.25 -1.59 -7.98
CA ARG A 183 -9.26 -0.54 -7.67
C ARG A 183 -9.21 -0.08 -6.22
N LEU A 184 -8.98 -1.02 -5.29
CA LEU A 184 -8.86 -0.71 -3.86
C LEU A 184 -7.60 0.10 -3.58
N ARG A 185 -6.46 -0.32 -4.13
CA ARG A 185 -5.18 0.37 -3.98
C ARG A 185 -5.24 1.77 -4.58
N ASP A 186 -5.76 1.93 -5.78
CA ASP A 186 -5.81 3.23 -6.46
C ASP A 186 -6.75 4.19 -5.72
N GLY A 187 -7.95 3.73 -5.32
CA GLY A 187 -8.85 4.52 -4.50
C GLY A 187 -8.23 4.97 -3.18
N ALA A 188 -7.56 4.04 -2.48
CA ALA A 188 -6.89 4.33 -1.22
C ALA A 188 -5.71 5.29 -1.41
N ALA A 189 -4.95 5.17 -2.51
CA ALA A 189 -3.87 6.07 -2.84
C ALA A 189 -4.36 7.48 -3.14
N ILE A 190 -5.41 7.64 -3.95
CA ILE A 190 -6.02 8.95 -4.21
C ILE A 190 -6.48 9.58 -2.88
N LEU A 191 -7.15 8.80 -2.02
CA LEU A 191 -7.66 9.26 -0.73
C LEU A 191 -6.52 9.73 0.20
N ALA A 192 -5.45 8.96 0.31
CA ALA A 192 -4.27 9.32 1.10
C ALA A 192 -3.60 10.60 0.55
N LEU A 193 -3.35 10.66 -0.75
CA LEU A 193 -2.71 11.80 -1.42
C LEU A 193 -3.53 13.09 -1.32
N ALA A 194 -4.86 12.99 -1.45
CA ALA A 194 -5.77 14.12 -1.32
C ALA A 194 -5.82 14.63 0.13
N ALA A 195 -5.88 13.73 1.12
CA ALA A 195 -5.88 14.11 2.53
C ALA A 195 -4.54 14.74 2.99
N GLU A 196 -3.41 14.28 2.43
CA GLU A 196 -2.08 14.87 2.67
C GLU A 196 -1.89 16.23 1.95
N SER A 197 -2.73 16.56 0.96
CA SER A 197 -2.64 17.80 0.19
C SER A 197 -3.24 19.01 0.92
N LYS A 198 -2.69 20.19 0.67
CA LYS A 198 -3.17 21.46 1.24
C LYS A 198 -3.40 22.49 0.12
N PRO A 199 -4.62 23.05 -0.04
CA PRO A 199 -5.84 22.70 0.68
C PRO A 199 -6.30 21.27 0.37
N VAL A 200 -7.10 20.71 1.27
CA VAL A 200 -7.71 19.38 1.07
C VAL A 200 -8.74 19.48 -0.05
N PRO A 201 -8.70 18.59 -1.07
CA PRO A 201 -9.61 18.67 -2.21
C PRO A 201 -11.09 18.48 -1.84
N SER A 202 -12.00 19.05 -2.63
CA SER A 202 -13.44 18.99 -2.34
C SER A 202 -14.05 17.58 -2.50
N ILE A 203 -13.32 16.67 -3.14
CA ILE A 203 -13.75 15.31 -3.48
C ILE A 203 -13.62 14.27 -2.36
N MET A 204 -13.14 14.66 -1.17
CA MET A 204 -12.88 13.74 -0.06
C MET A 204 -14.07 12.85 0.32
N PRO A 205 -15.32 13.36 0.46
CA PRO A 205 -16.47 12.53 0.79
C PRO A 205 -16.73 11.42 -0.25
N GLN A 206 -16.54 11.72 -1.54
CA GLN A 206 -16.71 10.76 -2.63
C GLN A 206 -15.63 9.69 -2.61
N LEU A 207 -14.38 10.06 -2.31
CA LEU A 207 -13.26 9.12 -2.19
C LEU A 207 -13.45 8.16 -1.02
N ILE A 208 -13.88 8.67 0.15
CA ILE A 208 -14.19 7.83 1.32
C ILE A 208 -15.26 6.78 0.97
N LYS A 209 -16.32 7.20 0.27
CA LYS A 209 -17.37 6.28 -0.19
C LYS A 209 -16.83 5.23 -1.18
N LEU A 210 -16.04 5.66 -2.16
CA LEU A 210 -15.46 4.78 -3.17
C LEU A 210 -14.57 3.70 -2.54
N VAL A 211 -13.67 4.10 -1.65
CA VAL A 211 -12.76 3.18 -0.95
C VAL A 211 -13.53 2.25 -0.02
N GLY A 212 -14.55 2.75 0.68
CA GLY A 212 -15.41 1.93 1.54
C GLY A 212 -16.11 0.80 0.79
N VAL A 213 -16.64 1.08 -0.41
CA VAL A 213 -17.23 0.05 -1.29
C VAL A 213 -16.17 -0.93 -1.78
N ALA A 214 -15.07 -0.44 -2.35
CA ALA A 214 -14.00 -1.29 -2.86
C ALA A 214 -13.41 -2.22 -1.78
N ARG A 215 -13.29 -1.74 -0.53
CA ARG A 215 -12.81 -2.56 0.59
C ARG A 215 -13.79 -3.64 1.00
N ALA A 216 -15.10 -3.36 0.96
CA ALA A 216 -16.14 -4.31 1.29
C ALA A 216 -16.24 -5.44 0.25
N ASP A 217 -16.00 -5.11 -1.02
CA ASP A 217 -16.03 -6.08 -2.14
C ASP A 217 -14.75 -6.94 -2.21
N ALA A 218 -13.63 -6.47 -1.64
CA ALA A 218 -12.35 -7.17 -1.68
C ALA A 218 -12.31 -8.38 -0.72
N ARG A 219 -12.29 -9.59 -1.30
CA ARG A 219 -12.09 -10.86 -0.57
C ARG A 219 -10.65 -11.06 -0.11
N TRP A 220 -9.69 -10.69 -0.96
CA TRP A 220 -8.25 -10.79 -0.71
C TRP A 220 -7.62 -9.43 -0.94
N THR A 221 -6.61 -9.09 -0.13
CA THR A 221 -5.85 -7.85 -0.27
C THR A 221 -4.38 -8.17 -0.50
N SER A 222 -3.76 -7.43 -1.41
CA SER A 222 -2.31 -7.44 -1.57
C SER A 222 -1.64 -6.56 -0.51
N THR A 223 -0.33 -6.70 -0.35
CA THR A 223 0.44 -5.79 0.52
C THR A 223 0.39 -4.34 0.02
N GLN A 224 0.20 -4.10 -1.28
CA GLN A 224 0.05 -2.75 -1.81
C GLN A 224 -1.30 -2.14 -1.40
N ASP A 225 -2.39 -2.90 -1.49
CA ASP A 225 -3.71 -2.48 -1.02
C ASP A 225 -3.66 -2.09 0.45
N GLU A 226 -3.10 -2.97 1.29
CA GLU A 226 -2.99 -2.77 2.73
C GLU A 226 -2.15 -1.54 3.08
N SER A 227 -1.04 -1.33 2.36
CA SER A 227 -0.17 -0.18 2.61
C SER A 227 -0.89 1.15 2.35
N TRP A 228 -1.58 1.30 1.22
CA TRP A 228 -2.31 2.52 0.88
C TRP A 228 -3.57 2.69 1.71
N MET A 229 -4.25 1.60 2.06
CA MET A 229 -5.38 1.64 3.01
C MET A 229 -4.96 2.18 4.38
N LEU A 230 -3.79 1.77 4.88
CA LEU A 230 -3.27 2.30 6.14
C LEU A 230 -2.94 3.79 6.02
N LEU A 231 -2.30 4.22 4.93
CA LEU A 231 -2.01 5.64 4.68
C LEU A 231 -3.28 6.48 4.62
N ALA A 232 -4.30 5.99 3.91
CA ALA A 232 -5.61 6.65 3.83
C ALA A 232 -6.27 6.75 5.22
N ALA A 233 -6.28 5.67 5.98
CA ALA A 233 -6.83 5.65 7.34
C ALA A 233 -6.07 6.60 8.28
N ARG A 234 -4.73 6.66 8.19
CA ARG A 234 -3.91 7.62 8.94
C ARG A 234 -4.30 9.06 8.59
N ALA A 235 -4.44 9.36 7.31
CA ALA A 235 -4.73 10.71 6.84
C ALA A 235 -6.15 11.19 7.21
N LEU A 236 -7.06 10.26 7.51
CA LEU A 236 -8.42 10.55 8.00
C LEU A 236 -8.54 10.56 9.53
N LYS A 237 -7.45 10.32 10.27
CA LYS A 237 -7.45 10.14 11.72
C LYS A 237 -8.09 11.31 12.49
N GLU A 238 -7.93 12.56 12.04
CA GLU A 238 -8.55 13.73 12.69
C GLU A 238 -10.09 13.63 12.75
N GLY A 239 -10.71 12.91 11.81
CA GLY A 239 -12.16 12.65 11.85
C GLY A 239 -12.59 11.76 13.02
N ASN A 240 -11.68 10.93 13.54
CA ASN A 240 -11.97 10.00 14.63
C ASN A 240 -12.21 10.72 15.94
N ASP A 241 -11.66 11.93 16.15
CA ASP A 241 -11.81 12.67 17.40
C ASP A 241 -13.26 13.04 17.71
N SER A 242 -14.13 13.03 16.68
CA SER A 242 -15.58 13.27 16.81
C SER A 242 -16.39 12.03 17.21
N ILE A 243 -15.78 10.85 17.23
CA ILE A 243 -16.44 9.59 17.55
C ILE A 243 -16.74 9.52 19.04
N THR A 244 -17.98 9.12 19.39
CA THR A 244 -18.40 8.90 20.78
C THR A 244 -19.04 7.52 20.89
N LEU A 245 -18.48 6.68 21.76
CA LEU A 245 -18.87 5.29 21.97
C LEU A 245 -19.15 5.02 23.45
N SER A 246 -19.83 3.92 23.72
CA SER A 246 -19.79 3.22 24.99
C SER A 246 -19.16 1.84 24.78
N VAL A 247 -18.12 1.53 25.54
CA VAL A 247 -17.42 0.23 25.52
C VAL A 247 -17.66 -0.45 26.86
N ASN A 248 -18.35 -1.60 26.84
CA ASN A 248 -18.80 -2.32 28.05
C ASN A 248 -19.51 -1.41 29.07
N GLY A 249 -20.31 -0.45 28.57
CA GLY A 249 -21.04 0.52 29.39
C GLY A 249 -20.23 1.75 29.82
N ALA A 250 -18.91 1.75 29.65
CA ALA A 250 -18.06 2.91 29.95
C ALA A 250 -18.00 3.88 28.76
N PRO A 251 -18.07 5.22 28.97
CA PRO A 251 -17.88 6.19 27.91
C PRO A 251 -16.48 6.09 27.27
N HIS A 252 -16.41 6.16 25.94
CA HIS A 252 -15.18 6.17 25.15
C HIS A 252 -15.25 7.26 24.08
N SER A 253 -14.17 8.01 23.92
CA SER A 253 -14.05 9.07 22.91
C SER A 253 -12.98 8.67 21.89
N GLY A 254 -13.22 8.96 20.62
CA GLY A 254 -12.30 8.58 19.55
C GLY A 254 -12.63 7.21 18.95
N GLY A 255 -11.80 6.81 17.97
CA GLY A 255 -11.85 5.46 17.42
C GLY A 255 -11.54 4.40 18.48
N TYR A 256 -12.07 3.19 18.30
CA TYR A 256 -11.80 2.05 19.16
C TYR A 256 -11.38 0.85 18.31
N SER A 257 -10.30 0.19 18.70
CA SER A 257 -9.83 -1.06 18.11
C SER A 257 -9.26 -1.94 19.20
N ASP A 258 -9.57 -3.23 19.15
CA ASP A 258 -9.11 -4.19 20.14
C ASP A 258 -8.86 -5.56 19.49
N GLN A 259 -7.96 -6.33 20.07
CA GLN A 259 -7.70 -7.71 19.68
C GLN A 259 -7.92 -8.61 20.90
N VAL A 260 -8.97 -9.41 20.82
CA VAL A 260 -9.39 -10.32 21.88
C VAL A 260 -9.30 -11.76 21.41
N ALA A 261 -8.92 -12.68 22.30
CA ALA A 261 -8.96 -14.09 21.98
C ALA A 261 -10.43 -14.56 21.93
N GLY A 262 -10.76 -15.43 20.97
CA GLY A 262 -12.13 -15.91 20.80
C GLY A 262 -12.71 -16.62 22.03
N GLY A 263 -11.86 -17.28 22.83
CA GLY A 263 -12.26 -17.90 24.10
C GLY A 263 -12.71 -16.88 25.15
N ASP A 264 -11.99 -15.76 25.26
CA ASP A 264 -12.29 -14.72 26.26
C ASP A 264 -13.65 -14.06 25.99
N LEU A 265 -14.07 -13.97 24.73
CA LEU A 265 -15.38 -13.42 24.35
C LEU A 265 -16.57 -14.27 24.82
N VAL A 266 -16.36 -15.57 25.08
CA VAL A 266 -17.42 -16.45 25.62
C VAL A 266 -17.68 -16.12 27.08
N ASP A 267 -16.63 -15.89 27.85
CA ASP A 267 -16.71 -15.61 29.28
C ASP A 267 -16.93 -14.12 29.58
N SER A 268 -16.49 -13.24 28.68
CA SER A 268 -16.53 -11.78 28.82
C SER A 268 -16.87 -11.11 27.48
N PRO A 269 -18.17 -10.99 27.14
CA PRO A 269 -18.58 -10.42 25.86
C PRO A 269 -18.24 -8.93 25.76
N LEU A 270 -17.69 -8.53 24.61
CA LEU A 270 -17.42 -7.13 24.29
C LEU A 270 -18.69 -6.46 23.72
N THR A 271 -19.19 -5.43 24.41
CA THR A 271 -20.32 -4.62 23.96
C THR A 271 -19.85 -3.23 23.56
N ILE A 272 -20.14 -2.83 22.33
CA ILE A 272 -19.83 -1.48 21.80
C ILE A 272 -21.13 -0.84 21.33
N ALA A 273 -21.41 0.37 21.80
CA ALA A 273 -22.57 1.16 21.36
C ALA A 273 -22.12 2.51 20.82
N ASN A 274 -22.66 2.90 19.66
CA ASN A 274 -22.52 4.26 19.14
C ASN A 274 -23.44 5.20 19.95
N THR A 275 -22.83 6.15 20.66
CA THR A 275 -23.56 7.16 21.44
C THR A 275 -23.58 8.53 20.75
N GLY A 276 -23.04 8.62 19.53
CA GLY A 276 -22.98 9.83 18.72
C GLY A 276 -24.16 10.01 17.78
N ALA A 277 -24.19 11.14 17.09
CA ALA A 277 -25.22 11.49 16.11
C ALA A 277 -24.94 10.97 14.69
N THR A 278 -23.69 10.60 14.39
CA THR A 278 -23.26 10.11 13.08
C THR A 278 -23.27 8.58 13.06
N PRO A 279 -23.77 7.94 11.99
CA PRO A 279 -23.60 6.51 11.79
C PRO A 279 -22.11 6.14 11.74
N LEU A 280 -21.76 5.02 12.38
CA LEU A 280 -20.40 4.50 12.42
C LEU A 280 -20.36 3.11 11.80
N GLN A 281 -19.24 2.78 11.15
CA GLN A 281 -18.98 1.44 10.63
C GLN A 281 -18.20 0.65 11.69
N ALA A 282 -18.69 -0.53 12.05
CA ALA A 282 -17.96 -1.50 12.87
C ALA A 282 -17.42 -2.60 11.96
N VAL A 283 -16.14 -2.93 12.12
CA VAL A 283 -15.47 -4.01 11.39
C VAL A 283 -15.01 -5.06 12.39
N VAL A 284 -15.40 -6.31 12.16
CA VAL A 284 -15.01 -7.45 13.01
C VAL A 284 -14.25 -8.44 12.13
N THR A 285 -12.99 -8.70 12.48
CA THR A 285 -12.14 -9.66 11.78
C THR A 285 -11.90 -10.86 12.69
N ALA A 286 -12.26 -12.06 12.23
CA ALA A 286 -11.97 -13.31 12.91
C ALA A 286 -10.83 -14.04 12.22
N VAL A 287 -9.79 -14.40 12.99
CA VAL A 287 -8.66 -15.19 12.50
C VAL A 287 -8.64 -16.51 13.28
N ALA A 288 -8.77 -17.63 12.58
CA ALA A 288 -8.75 -18.95 13.17
C ALA A 288 -8.10 -19.96 12.21
N ALA A 289 -7.37 -20.93 12.77
CA ALA A 289 -6.94 -22.10 12.02
C ALA A 289 -8.13 -23.07 11.89
N PRO A 290 -8.40 -23.62 10.69
CA PRO A 290 -9.44 -24.63 10.55
C PRO A 290 -9.01 -25.91 11.27
N VAL A 291 -9.96 -26.59 11.91
CA VAL A 291 -9.72 -27.84 12.66
C VAL A 291 -9.34 -28.97 11.70
N ASP A 292 -9.99 -29.00 10.54
CA ASP A 292 -9.71 -29.95 9.46
C ASP A 292 -9.02 -29.24 8.29
N PRO A 293 -8.15 -29.93 7.53
CA PRO A 293 -7.62 -29.40 6.29
C PRO A 293 -8.75 -28.95 5.36
N LEU A 294 -8.59 -27.76 4.77
CA LEU A 294 -9.51 -27.31 3.73
C LEU A 294 -9.43 -28.24 2.51
N PRO A 295 -10.55 -28.43 1.77
CA PRO A 295 -10.51 -29.18 0.52
C PRO A 295 -9.49 -28.57 -0.43
N ALA A 296 -8.87 -29.41 -1.27
CA ALA A 296 -8.01 -28.93 -2.34
C ALA A 296 -8.79 -27.96 -3.24
N GLY A 297 -8.18 -26.83 -3.55
CA GLY A 297 -8.79 -25.76 -4.33
C GLY A 297 -7.79 -24.64 -4.60
N GLY A 298 -8.17 -23.72 -5.47
CA GLY A 298 -7.37 -22.58 -5.90
C GLY A 298 -8.19 -21.75 -6.88
N ASP A 299 -7.88 -20.46 -6.95
CA ASP A 299 -8.43 -19.53 -7.94
C ASP A 299 -7.24 -19.06 -8.79
N GLY A 300 -7.26 -19.31 -10.10
CA GLY A 300 -6.20 -18.94 -11.04
C GLY A 300 -4.99 -19.89 -11.14
N PHE A 301 -4.68 -20.70 -10.11
CA PHE A 301 -3.58 -21.68 -10.20
C PHE A 301 -3.93 -23.03 -9.55
N THR A 302 -3.45 -24.11 -10.17
CA THR A 302 -3.34 -25.45 -9.55
C THR A 302 -1.90 -25.72 -9.15
N ILE A 303 -1.68 -26.18 -7.92
CA ILE A 303 -0.37 -26.57 -7.41
C ILE A 303 -0.41 -28.03 -6.98
N ASP A 304 0.36 -28.88 -7.66
CA ASP A 304 0.54 -30.29 -7.30
C ASP A 304 1.90 -30.51 -6.67
N ARG A 305 1.96 -31.35 -5.64
CA ARG A 305 3.20 -31.74 -4.95
C ARG A 305 3.36 -33.25 -4.98
N THR A 306 4.45 -33.72 -5.58
CA THR A 306 4.83 -35.13 -5.63
C THR A 306 6.21 -35.33 -5.03
N TYR A 307 6.42 -36.46 -4.36
CA TYR A 307 7.68 -36.81 -3.72
C TYR A 307 8.33 -37.97 -4.44
N TYR A 308 9.64 -37.90 -4.63
CA TYR A 308 10.43 -38.95 -5.25
C TYR A 308 11.62 -39.31 -4.39
N LYS A 309 12.09 -40.56 -4.48
CA LYS A 309 13.42 -40.96 -4.01
C LYS A 309 14.48 -40.42 -4.97
N LEU A 310 15.75 -40.50 -4.55
CA LEU A 310 16.88 -40.05 -5.37
C LEU A 310 17.05 -40.86 -6.67
N ASP A 311 16.50 -42.06 -6.75
CA ASP A 311 16.48 -42.89 -7.96
C ASP A 311 15.35 -42.55 -8.94
N GLY A 312 14.51 -41.56 -8.61
CA GLY A 312 13.38 -41.11 -9.44
C GLY A 312 12.08 -41.88 -9.23
N THR A 313 12.04 -42.88 -8.33
CA THR A 313 10.79 -43.57 -7.98
C THR A 313 9.93 -42.72 -7.04
N GLU A 314 8.60 -42.78 -7.19
CA GLU A 314 7.69 -42.04 -6.32
C GLU A 314 7.79 -42.53 -4.87
N ALA A 315 7.73 -41.60 -3.91
CA ALA A 315 7.91 -41.87 -2.49
C ALA A 315 6.65 -41.51 -1.69
N ASN A 316 6.25 -42.41 -0.79
CA ASN A 316 5.28 -42.09 0.24
C ASN A 316 5.99 -41.51 1.48
N VAL A 317 5.77 -40.23 1.74
CA VAL A 317 6.41 -39.53 2.87
C VAL A 317 5.80 -39.86 4.24
N THR A 318 4.66 -40.55 4.31
CA THR A 318 4.11 -41.01 5.61
C THR A 318 4.92 -42.14 6.23
N GLU A 319 5.81 -42.78 5.46
CA GLU A 319 6.67 -43.89 5.89
C GLU A 319 8.15 -43.49 5.95
N ALA A 320 8.42 -42.17 5.92
CA ALA A 320 9.78 -41.66 5.84
C ALA A 320 10.63 -42.06 7.05
N LYS A 321 11.87 -42.47 6.79
CA LYS A 321 12.85 -42.79 7.84
C LYS A 321 13.82 -41.63 8.05
N GLN A 322 14.35 -41.54 9.27
CA GLN A 322 15.37 -40.55 9.60
C GLN A 322 16.56 -40.66 8.63
N ASN A 323 17.03 -39.52 8.13
CA ASN A 323 18.14 -39.39 7.18
C ASN A 323 17.86 -39.92 5.76
N GLU A 324 16.63 -40.32 5.42
CA GLU A 324 16.27 -40.55 4.02
C GLU A 324 16.13 -39.21 3.26
N ARG A 325 16.59 -39.20 2.00
CA ARG A 325 16.55 -38.03 1.12
C ARG A 325 15.47 -38.21 0.06
N TYR A 326 14.70 -37.16 -0.15
CA TYR A 326 13.66 -37.10 -1.17
C TYR A 326 13.84 -35.88 -2.07
N VAL A 327 13.34 -35.99 -3.29
CA VAL A 327 13.15 -34.87 -4.22
C VAL A 327 11.68 -34.48 -4.18
N VAL A 328 11.40 -33.22 -3.85
CA VAL A 328 10.04 -32.66 -3.90
C VAL A 328 9.87 -31.95 -5.23
N VAL A 329 8.89 -32.38 -6.00
CA VAL A 329 8.53 -31.75 -7.27
C VAL A 329 7.22 -31.01 -7.08
N LEU A 330 7.25 -29.70 -7.37
CA LEU A 330 6.07 -28.85 -7.44
C LEU A 330 5.74 -28.62 -8.91
N LYS A 331 4.49 -28.89 -9.30
CA LYS A 331 3.96 -28.52 -10.61
C LYS A 331 2.92 -27.43 -10.41
N ILE A 332 3.08 -26.34 -11.14
CA ILE A 332 2.21 -25.16 -11.06
C ILE A 332 1.61 -24.95 -12.43
N TYR A 333 0.29 -24.91 -12.51
CA TYR A 333 -0.48 -24.67 -13.72
C TYR A 333 -1.37 -23.46 -13.53
N GLU A 334 -1.27 -22.50 -14.44
CA GLU A 334 -2.22 -21.38 -14.52
C GLU A 334 -3.55 -21.89 -15.10
N GLN A 335 -4.64 -21.54 -14.44
CA GLN A 335 -6.01 -21.82 -14.88
C GLN A 335 -6.46 -20.61 -15.71
N ASN A 336 -6.63 -20.82 -17.02
CA ASN A 336 -7.19 -19.81 -17.94
C ASN A 336 -8.68 -19.57 -17.70
#